data_AF-A0A3C0N1J3-F1
#
_entry.id   AF-A0A3C0N1J3-F1
#
_cell.length_a   1.000
_cell.length_b   1.000
_cell.length_c   1.000
_cell.angle_alpha   90.00
_cell.angle_beta   90.00
_cell.angle_gamma   90.00
#
_symmetry.space_group_name_H-M   'P 1'
#
loop_
_entity.id
_entity.type
_entity.pdbx_description
1 polymer ?
#
loop_
_entity_poly.entity_id
_entity_poly.type
_entity_poly.pdbx_seq_one_letter_code
_entity_poly.pdbx_strand_id
1 'polypeptide(L)'
;MVGQRHTTILLARLYADQMIATKENADLLPENIPELMLSYLNQLNLPVEAAKRRRESEVHRDAEAVAWMCLEQTYRPTPASQDAVLKALAEINPDQTNERLDYLKDSLRLVQKVEPDKISIVLDPLAEYLAGLHLVRQHRDGKVDWSKLLDEADGKPDAPKAIQGFLLALRDCCEVKQNEAKIPKEVIEELTKKAGLDPEEIQAAQQKQRIRMLINDLSAPEFEYRARAAADLGKIGKAAKPAIPRLQKALNDESEV
;
A
#
# COMPACT_ATOMS: atom_id res chain seq x y z
N MET A 1 -9.44 15.12 -8.27
CA MET A 1 -8.79 14.61 -9.51
C MET A 1 -7.29 14.92 -9.61
N VAL A 2 -6.72 15.88 -8.86
CA VAL A 2 -5.28 16.21 -8.91
C VAL A 2 -4.42 15.23 -8.09
N GLY A 3 -4.88 14.79 -6.91
CA GLY A 3 -4.17 13.82 -6.07
C GLY A 3 -4.00 12.43 -6.71
N GLN A 4 -5.07 11.86 -7.29
CA GLN A 4 -5.03 10.54 -7.93
C GLN A 4 -3.98 10.45 -9.05
N ARG A 5 -3.80 11.50 -9.87
CA ARG A 5 -2.83 11.51 -10.97
C ARG A 5 -1.38 11.46 -10.46
N HIS A 6 -1.08 12.16 -9.36
CA HIS A 6 0.26 12.13 -8.76
C HIS A 6 0.56 10.78 -8.10
N THR A 7 -0.43 10.18 -7.42
CA THR A 7 -0.29 8.82 -6.86
C THR A 7 -0.09 7.77 -7.96
N THR A 8 -0.83 7.84 -9.08
CA THR A 8 -0.65 6.92 -10.21
C THR A 8 0.72 7.03 -10.86
N ILE A 9 1.26 8.26 -11.02
CA ILE A 9 2.60 8.46 -11.61
C ILE A 9 3.68 7.94 -10.66
N LEU A 10 3.55 8.20 -9.36
CA LEU A 10 4.49 7.69 -8.36
C LEU A 10 4.48 6.15 -8.35
N LEU A 11 3.30 5.54 -8.22
CA LEU A 11 3.16 4.08 -8.22
C LEU A 11 3.70 3.46 -9.52
N ALA A 12 3.42 4.06 -10.69
CA ALA A 12 3.96 3.59 -11.95
C ALA A 12 5.49 3.68 -12.01
N ARG A 13 6.07 4.77 -11.48
CA ARG A 13 7.53 4.92 -11.38
C ARG A 13 8.14 3.91 -10.41
N LEU A 14 7.59 3.79 -9.20
CA LEU A 14 8.03 2.82 -8.20
C LEU A 14 7.98 1.39 -8.75
N TYR A 15 6.89 1.04 -9.42
CA TYR A 15 6.73 -0.25 -10.07
C TYR A 15 7.75 -0.47 -11.19
N ALA A 16 7.99 0.55 -12.04
CA ALA A 16 9.00 0.47 -13.09
C ALA A 16 10.43 0.33 -12.53
N ASP A 17 10.79 1.15 -11.54
CA ASP A 17 12.08 1.09 -10.85
C ASP A 17 12.28 -0.29 -10.21
N GLN A 18 11.20 -0.89 -9.71
CA GLN A 18 11.25 -2.23 -9.14
C GLN A 18 11.37 -3.36 -10.17
N MET A 19 10.67 -3.28 -11.31
CA MET A 19 10.89 -4.21 -12.42
C MET A 19 12.33 -4.17 -12.93
N ILE A 20 12.94 -2.98 -12.97
CA ILE A 20 14.35 -2.82 -13.33
C ILE A 20 15.24 -3.49 -12.28
N ALA A 21 14.98 -3.26 -10.99
CA ALA A 21 15.76 -3.83 -9.91
C ALA A 21 15.70 -5.37 -9.86
N THR A 22 14.54 -5.97 -10.17
CA THR A 22 14.36 -7.43 -10.19
C THR A 22 14.78 -8.09 -11.50
N LYS A 23 15.42 -7.33 -12.42
CA LYS A 23 15.84 -7.80 -13.76
C LYS A 23 14.70 -8.44 -14.55
N GLU A 24 13.54 -7.77 -14.56
CA GLU A 24 12.33 -8.20 -15.29
C GLU A 24 11.72 -9.52 -14.80
N ASN A 25 12.18 -10.08 -13.67
CA ASN A 25 11.48 -11.18 -13.03
C ASN A 25 10.25 -10.65 -12.29
N ALA A 26 9.09 -10.75 -12.96
CA ALA A 26 7.81 -10.31 -12.44
C ALA A 26 7.41 -11.04 -11.14
N ASP A 27 7.90 -12.26 -10.90
CA ASP A 27 7.61 -13.04 -9.69
C ASP A 27 8.26 -12.45 -8.42
N LEU A 28 9.20 -11.51 -8.58
CA LEU A 28 9.86 -10.80 -7.47
C LEU A 28 9.21 -9.45 -7.16
N LEU A 29 8.13 -9.09 -7.86
CA LEU A 29 7.38 -7.87 -7.59
C LEU A 29 6.46 -8.05 -6.37
N PRO A 30 6.37 -7.06 -5.48
CA PRO A 30 5.46 -7.08 -4.36
C PRO A 30 4.02 -7.27 -4.82
N GLU A 31 3.29 -8.14 -4.12
CA GLU A 31 1.91 -8.48 -4.47
C GLU A 31 0.92 -7.35 -4.09
N ASN A 32 1.34 -6.43 -3.22
CA ASN A 32 0.50 -5.38 -2.65
C ASN A 32 1.25 -4.05 -2.47
N ILE A 33 0.50 -2.95 -2.36
CA ILE A 33 1.05 -1.60 -2.26
C ILE A 33 1.84 -1.37 -0.95
N PRO A 34 1.40 -1.83 0.23
CA PRO A 34 2.21 -1.71 1.45
C PRO A 34 3.62 -2.30 1.31
N GLU A 35 3.75 -3.50 0.73
CA GLU A 35 5.05 -4.12 0.47
C GLU A 35 5.85 -3.38 -0.61
N LEU A 36 5.19 -2.85 -1.63
CA LEU A 36 5.83 -1.97 -2.62
C LEU A 36 6.50 -0.77 -1.93
N MET A 37 5.79 -0.11 -1.01
CA MET A 37 6.32 1.03 -0.27
C MET A 37 7.52 0.66 0.62
N LEU A 38 7.49 -0.49 1.30
CA LEU A 38 8.63 -0.98 2.08
C LEU A 38 9.83 -1.35 1.18
N SER A 39 9.57 -2.02 0.06
CA SER A 39 10.63 -2.38 -0.87
C SER A 39 11.30 -1.15 -1.51
N TYR A 40 10.54 -0.07 -1.71
CA TYR A 40 11.10 1.23 -2.10
C TYR A 40 12.09 1.76 -1.06
N LEU A 41 11.75 1.69 0.25
CA LEU A 41 12.70 2.07 1.31
C LEU A 41 13.98 1.23 1.26
N ASN A 42 13.86 -0.07 1.02
CA ASN A 42 15.01 -0.96 0.85
C ASN A 42 15.88 -0.56 -0.34
N GLN A 43 15.26 -0.19 -1.47
CA GLN A 43 15.98 0.29 -2.66
C GLN A 43 16.71 1.60 -2.41
N LEU A 44 16.12 2.54 -1.67
CA LEU A 44 16.81 3.77 -1.25
C LEU A 44 18.00 3.48 -0.33
N ASN A 45 17.87 2.46 0.52
CA ASN A 45 18.89 2.07 1.49
C ASN A 45 20.07 1.32 0.85
N LEU A 46 19.82 0.56 -0.22
CA LEU A 46 20.80 -0.31 -0.88
C LEU A 46 22.07 0.42 -1.38
N PRO A 47 22.01 1.56 -2.08
CA PRO A 47 23.20 2.24 -2.60
C PRO A 47 24.03 2.95 -1.51
N VAL A 48 23.52 3.08 -0.28
CA VAL A 48 24.27 3.71 0.82
C VAL A 48 25.52 2.88 1.15
N GLU A 49 26.64 3.55 1.42
CA GLU A 49 27.91 2.94 1.79
C GLU A 49 27.75 1.93 2.95
N ALA A 50 28.29 0.72 2.80
CA ALA A 50 28.04 -0.40 3.71
C ALA A 50 28.39 -0.10 5.18
N ALA A 51 29.42 0.72 5.44
CA ALA A 51 29.82 1.11 6.80
C ALA A 51 28.82 2.05 7.48
N LYS A 52 27.99 2.77 6.72
CA LYS A 52 26.98 3.72 7.21
C LYS A 52 25.55 3.18 7.06
N ARG A 53 25.37 2.13 6.27
CA ARG A 53 24.06 1.58 5.94
C ARG A 53 23.37 1.05 7.19
N ARG A 54 22.17 1.54 7.45
CA ARG A 54 21.33 1.07 8.56
C ARG A 54 20.56 -0.19 8.17
N ARG A 55 20.14 -0.98 9.18
CA ARG A 55 19.34 -2.19 8.94
C ARG A 55 17.97 -1.80 8.38
N GLU A 56 17.46 -2.57 7.43
CA GLU A 56 16.16 -2.32 6.79
C GLU A 56 15.02 -2.18 7.83
N SER A 57 14.99 -3.06 8.83
CA SER A 57 14.00 -3.00 9.90
C SER A 57 14.04 -1.71 10.74
N GLU A 58 15.22 -1.10 10.88
CA GLU A 58 15.37 0.18 11.59
C GLU A 58 14.87 1.32 10.70
N VAL A 59 15.27 1.32 9.43
CA VAL A 59 14.81 2.31 8.44
C VAL A 59 13.29 2.31 8.34
N HIS A 60 12.66 1.13 8.27
CA HIS A 60 11.21 1.00 8.23
C HIS A 60 10.56 1.57 9.50
N ARG A 61 11.02 1.17 10.69
CA ARG A 61 10.47 1.65 11.97
C ARG A 61 10.55 3.17 12.09
N ASP A 62 11.69 3.74 11.71
CA ASP A 62 11.93 5.18 11.82
C ASP A 62 11.06 5.94 10.82
N ALA A 63 11.01 5.48 9.57
CA ALA A 63 10.19 6.08 8.53
C ALA A 63 8.69 6.03 8.86
N GLU A 64 8.21 4.90 9.38
CA GLU A 64 6.83 4.72 9.83
C GLU A 64 6.48 5.67 10.99
N ALA A 65 7.37 5.84 11.97
CA ALA A 65 7.16 6.79 13.07
C ALA A 65 7.11 8.24 12.58
N VAL A 66 8.07 8.65 11.73
CA VAL A 66 8.07 9.98 11.12
C VAL A 66 6.78 10.22 10.33
N ALA A 67 6.33 9.21 9.57
CA ALA A 67 5.10 9.26 8.80
C ALA A 67 3.88 9.49 9.70
N TRP A 68 3.74 8.70 10.77
CA TRP A 68 2.64 8.87 11.71
C TRP A 68 2.63 10.28 12.33
N MET A 69 3.78 10.80 12.75
CA MET A 69 3.87 12.17 13.27
C MET A 69 3.42 13.24 12.27
N CYS A 70 3.59 12.99 10.97
CA CYS A 70 3.12 13.89 9.90
C CYS A 70 1.59 13.84 9.69
N LEU A 71 0.93 12.76 10.11
CA LEU A 71 -0.49 12.52 9.87
C LEU A 71 -1.36 12.62 11.13
N GLU A 72 -0.84 12.30 12.31
CA GLU A 72 -1.57 12.10 13.56
C GLU A 72 -2.67 13.16 13.82
N GLN A 73 -2.34 14.44 13.63
CA GLN A 73 -3.26 15.53 13.92
C GLN A 73 -4.43 15.63 12.93
N THR A 74 -4.17 15.45 11.64
CA THR A 74 -5.15 15.79 10.56
C THR A 74 -5.62 14.59 9.75
N TYR A 75 -4.97 13.43 9.92
CA TYR A 75 -5.03 12.23 9.08
C TYR A 75 -4.72 12.54 7.60
N ARG A 76 -3.90 13.57 7.37
CA ARG A 76 -3.39 13.98 6.07
C ARG A 76 -1.88 14.23 6.20
N PRO A 77 -1.08 13.94 5.16
CA PRO A 77 0.33 14.28 5.16
C PRO A 77 0.52 15.78 5.37
N THR A 78 1.05 16.16 6.54
CA THR A 78 1.35 17.54 6.91
C THR A 78 2.73 17.62 7.58
N PRO A 79 3.42 18.77 7.53
CA PRO A 79 4.71 18.90 8.22
C PRO A 79 4.57 18.71 9.74
N ALA A 80 5.39 17.84 10.31
CA ALA A 80 5.47 17.58 11.74
C ALA A 80 6.57 18.40 12.40
N SER A 81 6.42 18.71 13.69
CA SER A 81 7.49 19.30 14.50
C SER A 81 8.68 18.35 14.59
N GLN A 82 9.88 18.85 14.28
CA GLN A 82 11.12 18.09 14.37
C GLN A 82 11.36 17.56 15.79
N ASP A 83 11.05 18.36 16.81
CA ASP A 83 11.17 17.95 18.22
C ASP A 83 10.23 16.80 18.57
N ALA A 84 8.99 16.84 18.07
CA ALA A 84 8.02 15.77 18.29
C ALA A 84 8.47 14.47 17.61
N VAL A 85 9.01 14.57 16.39
CA VAL A 85 9.59 13.42 15.67
C VAL A 85 10.79 12.83 16.42
N LEU A 86 11.70 13.67 16.92
CA LEU A 86 12.86 13.18 17.69
C LEU A 86 12.41 12.46 18.96
N LYS A 87 11.38 12.95 19.65
CA LYS A 87 10.78 12.25 20.80
C LYS A 87 10.22 10.88 20.41
N ALA A 88 9.42 10.81 19.35
CA ALA A 88 8.86 9.55 18.86
C ALA A 88 9.95 8.54 18.45
N LEU A 89 11.02 9.00 17.80
CA LEU A 89 12.16 8.15 17.44
C LEU A 89 12.93 7.65 18.68
N ALA A 90 13.04 8.48 19.72
CA ALA A 90 13.70 8.13 20.98
C ALA A 90 12.89 7.09 21.78
N GLU A 91 11.55 7.13 21.72
CA GLU A 91 10.68 6.11 22.34
C GLU A 91 10.89 4.72 21.71
N ILE A 92 11.20 4.66 20.41
CA ILE A 92 11.52 3.40 19.72
C ILE A 92 12.93 2.92 20.09
N ASN A 93 13.89 3.83 20.05
CA ASN A 93 15.27 3.58 20.46
C ASN A 93 15.93 4.93 20.83
N PRO A 94 16.43 5.14 22.05
CA PRO A 94 17.07 6.39 22.43
C PRO A 94 18.44 6.59 21.77
N ASP A 95 19.05 5.53 21.24
CA ASP A 95 20.37 5.62 20.64
C ASP A 95 20.31 6.35 19.29
N GLN A 96 21.25 7.28 19.11
CA GLN A 96 21.54 7.92 17.82
C GLN A 96 20.31 8.56 17.15
N THR A 97 19.33 9.05 17.92
CA THR A 97 18.05 9.58 17.40
C THR A 97 18.26 10.66 16.32
N ASN A 98 19.15 11.63 16.55
CA ASN A 98 19.47 12.67 15.57
C ASN A 98 20.08 12.08 14.30
N GLU A 99 21.05 11.15 14.44
CA GLU A 99 21.71 10.51 13.31
C GLU A 99 20.78 9.59 12.52
N ARG A 100 19.74 9.03 13.17
CA ARG A 100 18.68 8.26 12.51
C ARG A 100 17.78 9.17 11.69
N LEU A 101 17.38 10.31 12.25
CA LEU A 101 16.61 11.31 11.51
C LEU A 101 17.43 11.88 10.33
N ASP A 102 18.70 12.22 10.56
CA ASP A 102 19.60 12.69 9.52
C ASP A 102 19.85 11.61 8.46
N TYR A 103 19.86 10.33 8.82
CA TYR A 103 19.92 9.24 7.84
C TYR A 103 18.71 9.25 6.89
N LEU A 104 17.50 9.39 7.42
CA LEU A 104 16.29 9.48 6.59
C LEU A 104 16.26 10.74 5.71
N LYS A 105 16.83 11.85 6.22
CA LYS A 105 16.86 13.15 5.55
C LYS A 105 17.94 13.24 4.48
N ASP A 106 19.19 12.96 4.84
CA ASP A 106 20.38 13.23 4.04
C ASP A 106 20.81 12.02 3.20
N SER A 107 20.78 10.81 3.77
CA SER A 107 21.18 9.60 3.05
C SER A 107 20.07 9.08 2.14
N LEU A 108 18.83 9.00 2.64
CA LEU A 108 17.71 8.44 1.88
C LEU A 108 16.88 9.49 1.14
N ARG A 109 16.98 10.77 1.51
CA ARG A 109 16.14 11.87 0.98
C ARG A 109 14.64 11.56 1.07
N LEU A 110 14.25 10.80 2.08
CA LEU A 110 12.86 10.42 2.35
C LEU A 110 12.12 11.53 3.09
N VAL A 111 12.85 12.23 3.97
CA VAL A 111 12.35 13.32 4.80
C VAL A 111 12.97 14.62 4.31
N GLN A 112 12.15 15.67 4.21
CA GLN A 112 12.58 17.01 3.87
C GLN A 112 12.26 18.00 4.98
N LYS A 113 13.07 19.05 5.08
CA LYS A 113 12.81 20.19 5.95
C LYS A 113 11.92 21.20 5.21
N VAL A 114 10.76 21.51 5.78
CA VAL A 114 9.77 22.43 5.18
C VAL A 114 9.88 23.81 5.82
N GLU A 115 10.06 23.85 7.14
CA GLU A 115 10.28 25.06 7.94
C GLU A 115 11.47 24.83 8.89
N PRO A 116 12.03 25.88 9.54
CA PRO A 116 13.16 25.73 10.46
C PRO A 116 13.02 24.63 11.53
N ASP A 117 11.79 24.35 11.96
CA ASP A 117 11.43 23.39 13.01
C ASP A 117 10.43 22.32 12.53
N LYS A 118 10.11 22.26 11.23
CA LYS A 118 9.18 21.26 10.68
C LYS A 118 9.75 20.45 9.54
N ILE A 119 9.42 19.17 9.56
CA ILE A 119 9.83 18.18 8.59
C ILE A 119 8.63 17.43 8.03
N SER A 120 8.76 16.88 6.83
CA SER A 120 7.71 16.07 6.21
C SER A 120 8.32 14.98 5.34
N ILE A 121 7.58 13.90 5.11
CA ILE A 121 7.96 12.90 4.11
C ILE A 121 7.69 13.48 2.73
N VAL A 122 8.64 13.30 1.81
CA VAL A 122 8.63 13.94 0.47
C VAL A 122 7.40 13.55 -0.36
N LEU A 123 6.88 12.34 -0.16
CA LEU A 123 5.81 11.76 -0.96
C LEU A 123 4.59 11.46 -0.08
N ASP A 124 3.50 12.19 -0.32
CA ASP A 124 2.24 12.04 0.43
C ASP A 124 1.71 10.60 0.47
N PRO A 125 1.63 9.84 -0.65
CA PRO A 125 1.12 8.47 -0.60
C PRO A 125 2.03 7.56 0.24
N LEU A 126 3.35 7.77 0.17
CA LEU A 126 4.30 6.99 0.97
C LEU A 126 4.11 7.28 2.46
N ALA A 127 3.89 8.55 2.83
CA ALA A 127 3.58 8.93 4.20
C ALA A 127 2.30 8.25 4.71
N GLU A 128 1.24 8.19 3.90
CA GLU A 128 -0.01 7.52 4.26
C GLU A 128 0.17 6.02 4.53
N TYR A 129 0.87 5.30 3.64
CA TYR A 129 1.13 3.86 3.83
C TYR A 129 2.05 3.57 5.01
N LEU A 130 3.11 4.36 5.20
CA LEU A 130 4.03 4.20 6.33
C LEU A 130 3.35 4.51 7.67
N ALA A 131 2.49 5.53 7.72
CA ALA A 131 1.65 5.80 8.88
C ALA A 131 0.66 4.66 9.14
N GLY A 132 0.07 4.07 8.09
CA GLY A 132 -0.78 2.89 8.21
C GLY A 132 -0.06 1.69 8.84
N LEU A 133 1.17 1.40 8.39
CA LEU A 133 2.01 0.34 8.94
C LEU A 133 2.40 0.60 10.41
N HIS A 134 2.64 1.87 10.77
CA HIS A 134 2.90 2.27 12.14
C HIS A 134 1.74 1.87 13.07
N LEU A 135 0.51 2.25 12.69
CA LEU A 135 -0.69 1.97 13.48
C LEU A 135 -1.00 0.48 13.58
N VAL A 136 -0.84 -0.26 12.49
CA VAL A 136 -0.97 -1.73 12.50
C VAL A 136 -0.04 -2.36 13.53
N ARG A 137 1.22 -1.90 13.58
CA ARG A 137 2.21 -2.41 14.53
C ARG A 137 1.88 -2.06 15.97
N GLN A 138 1.35 -0.86 16.19
CA GLN A 138 1.02 -0.33 17.51
C GLN A 138 -0.26 -0.95 18.08
N HIS A 139 -1.33 -1.00 17.29
CA HIS A 139 -2.66 -1.40 17.76
C HIS A 139 -2.88 -2.91 17.73
N ARG A 140 -2.35 -3.65 16.74
CA ARG A 140 -2.49 -5.12 16.64
C ARG A 140 -3.94 -5.60 16.85
N ASP A 141 -4.20 -6.39 17.90
CA ASP A 141 -5.52 -6.90 18.30
C ASP A 141 -6.30 -5.97 19.26
N GLY A 142 -5.74 -4.79 19.56
CA GLY A 142 -6.28 -3.77 20.45
C GLY A 142 -7.54 -3.09 19.91
N LYS A 143 -8.70 -3.68 20.19
CA LYS A 143 -10.02 -3.18 19.73
C LYS A 143 -10.32 -1.74 20.17
N VAL A 144 -9.91 -1.35 21.37
CA VAL A 144 -10.18 -0.01 21.91
C VAL A 144 -9.41 1.06 21.14
N ASP A 145 -8.14 0.79 20.82
CA ASP A 145 -7.30 1.72 20.08
C ASP A 145 -7.82 1.91 18.65
N TRP A 146 -8.21 0.82 17.98
CA TRP A 146 -8.86 0.88 16.67
C TRP A 146 -10.17 1.66 16.69
N SER A 147 -11.04 1.42 17.68
CA SER A 147 -12.30 2.17 17.81
C SER A 147 -12.04 3.66 17.96
N LYS A 148 -11.12 4.04 18.85
CA LYS A 148 -10.77 5.45 19.08
C LYS A 148 -10.25 6.12 17.80
N LEU A 149 -9.36 5.46 17.06
CA LEU A 149 -8.82 5.97 15.80
C LEU A 149 -9.92 6.14 14.73
N LEU A 150 -10.83 5.18 14.64
CA LEU A 150 -11.95 5.24 13.70
C LEU A 150 -12.97 6.33 14.06
N ASP A 151 -13.22 6.55 15.35
CA ASP A 151 -14.08 7.63 15.84
C ASP A 151 -13.43 9.01 15.61
N GLU A 152 -12.12 9.13 15.82
CA GLU A 152 -11.36 10.36 15.51
C GLU A 152 -11.38 10.71 14.02
N ALA A 153 -11.40 9.70 13.14
CA ALA A 153 -11.49 9.90 11.69
C ALA A 153 -12.77 10.63 11.28
N ASP A 154 -13.91 10.32 11.92
CA ASP A 154 -15.20 10.95 11.63
C ASP A 154 -15.22 12.44 12.01
N GLY A 155 -14.42 12.83 13.01
CA GLY A 155 -14.28 14.21 13.45
C GLY A 155 -13.33 15.06 12.60
N LYS A 156 -12.61 14.48 11.63
CA LYS A 156 -11.63 15.25 10.84
C LYS A 156 -12.35 16.19 9.85
N PRO A 157 -11.82 17.41 9.63
CA PRO A 157 -12.41 18.34 8.67
C PRO A 157 -12.47 17.71 7.27
N ASP A 158 -13.60 17.91 6.56
CA ASP A 158 -13.85 17.37 5.22
C ASP A 158 -13.77 15.84 5.08
N ALA A 159 -13.91 15.10 6.18
CA ALA A 159 -13.99 13.64 6.15
C ALA A 159 -15.27 13.13 5.44
N PRO A 160 -15.20 11.95 4.79
CA PRO A 160 -14.00 11.13 4.58
C PRO A 160 -13.16 11.62 3.39
N LYS A 161 -13.66 12.52 2.54
CA LYS A 161 -13.04 12.89 1.26
C LYS A 161 -11.60 13.39 1.40
N ALA A 162 -11.32 14.21 2.42
CA ALA A 162 -10.00 14.78 2.61
C ALA A 162 -8.98 13.81 3.23
N ILE A 163 -9.43 12.76 3.91
CA ILE A 163 -8.59 11.75 4.57
C ILE A 163 -8.67 10.38 3.88
N GLN A 164 -9.33 10.33 2.72
CA GLN A 164 -9.64 9.09 2.01
C GLN A 164 -8.36 8.32 1.64
N GLY A 165 -7.31 9.04 1.21
CA GLY A 165 -6.01 8.43 0.87
C GLY A 165 -5.43 7.64 2.04
N PHE A 166 -5.34 8.26 3.22
CA PHE A 166 -4.91 7.62 4.44
C PHE A 166 -5.81 6.45 4.88
N LEU A 167 -7.14 6.58 4.81
CA LEU A 167 -8.05 5.49 5.18
C LEU A 167 -7.87 4.26 4.27
N LEU A 168 -7.65 4.48 2.97
CA LEU A 168 -7.35 3.41 2.01
C LEU A 168 -5.99 2.78 2.32
N ALA A 169 -4.96 3.58 2.54
CA ALA A 169 -3.62 3.08 2.86
C ALA A 169 -3.62 2.24 4.16
N LEU A 170 -4.31 2.72 5.20
CA LEU A 170 -4.46 1.99 6.46
C LEU A 170 -5.24 0.68 6.28
N ARG A 171 -6.34 0.69 5.51
CA ARG A 171 -7.10 -0.51 5.16
C ARG A 171 -6.19 -1.55 4.49
N ASP A 172 -5.45 -1.15 3.45
CA ASP A 172 -4.56 -2.05 2.72
C ASP A 172 -3.46 -2.63 3.64
N CYS A 173 -2.88 -1.80 4.51
CA CYS A 173 -1.93 -2.26 5.52
C CYS A 173 -2.55 -3.27 6.49
N CYS A 174 -3.79 -3.03 6.95
CA CYS A 174 -4.53 -3.95 7.81
C CYS A 174 -4.82 -5.28 7.10
N GLU A 175 -5.19 -5.28 5.82
CA GLU A 175 -5.44 -6.50 5.05
C GLU A 175 -4.18 -7.36 4.93
N VAL A 176 -3.06 -6.75 4.52
CA VAL A 176 -1.78 -7.45 4.35
C VAL A 176 -1.28 -8.03 5.68
N LYS A 177 -1.45 -7.29 6.78
CA LYS A 177 -0.93 -7.66 8.10
C LYS A 177 -1.95 -8.35 9.01
N GLN A 178 -3.14 -8.64 8.52
CA GLN A 178 -4.25 -9.13 9.33
C GLN A 178 -3.87 -10.34 10.19
N ASN A 179 -3.28 -11.36 9.58
CA ASN A 179 -2.92 -12.60 10.26
C ASN A 179 -1.72 -12.41 11.20
N GLU A 180 -0.72 -11.64 10.78
CA GLU A 180 0.51 -11.38 11.55
C GLU A 180 0.22 -10.57 12.82
N ALA A 181 -0.56 -9.49 12.69
CA ALA A 181 -0.90 -8.57 13.77
C ALA A 181 -2.22 -8.91 14.47
N LYS A 182 -2.92 -9.98 14.05
CA LYS A 182 -4.22 -10.45 14.58
C LYS A 182 -5.29 -9.36 14.59
N ILE A 183 -5.35 -8.59 13.51
CA ILE A 183 -6.24 -7.44 13.39
C ILE A 183 -7.69 -7.95 13.29
N PRO A 184 -8.63 -7.43 14.11
CA PRO A 184 -10.03 -7.80 14.01
C PRO A 184 -10.60 -7.51 12.62
N LYS A 185 -11.40 -8.43 12.07
CA LYS A 185 -11.98 -8.31 10.71
C LYS A 185 -12.84 -7.06 10.59
N GLU A 186 -13.52 -6.72 11.67
CA GLU A 186 -14.43 -5.59 11.77
C GLU A 186 -13.70 -4.26 11.51
N VAL A 187 -12.41 -4.16 11.85
CA VAL A 187 -11.61 -2.96 11.58
C VAL A 187 -11.45 -2.72 10.08
N ILE A 188 -11.18 -3.78 9.30
CA ILE A 188 -11.02 -3.68 7.85
C ILE A 188 -12.36 -3.32 7.18
N GLU A 189 -13.46 -3.91 7.66
CA GLU A 189 -14.81 -3.61 7.18
C GLU A 189 -15.19 -2.14 7.45
N GLU A 190 -14.92 -1.65 8.66
CA GLU A 190 -15.19 -0.24 9.01
C GLU A 190 -14.30 0.73 8.24
N LEU A 191 -13.00 0.42 8.07
CA LEU A 191 -12.12 1.25 7.23
C LEU A 191 -12.59 1.29 5.78
N THR A 192 -13.08 0.17 5.24
CA THR A 192 -13.61 0.10 3.87
C THR A 192 -14.82 1.03 3.71
N LYS A 193 -15.78 0.96 4.65
CA LYS A 193 -16.96 1.84 4.65
C LYS A 193 -16.56 3.31 4.81
N LYS A 194 -15.70 3.63 5.77
CA LYS A 194 -15.25 5.00 6.04
C LYS A 194 -14.43 5.59 4.90
N ALA A 195 -13.67 4.78 4.18
CA ALA A 195 -12.99 5.20 2.95
C ALA A 195 -13.95 5.50 1.79
N GLY A 196 -15.26 5.32 1.97
CA GLY A 196 -16.27 5.54 0.94
C GLY A 196 -16.21 4.52 -0.19
N LEU A 197 -15.65 3.33 0.08
CA LEU A 197 -15.71 2.22 -0.86
C LEU A 197 -16.99 1.44 -0.60
N ASP A 198 -17.85 1.36 -1.62
CA ASP A 198 -19.03 0.52 -1.56
C ASP A 198 -18.62 -0.96 -1.73
N PRO A 199 -18.92 -1.85 -0.76
CA PRO A 199 -18.65 -3.28 -0.88
C PRO A 199 -19.21 -3.91 -2.17
N GLU A 200 -20.37 -3.45 -2.65
CA GLU A 200 -20.96 -3.95 -3.89
C GLU A 200 -20.13 -3.53 -5.12
N GLU A 201 -19.64 -2.29 -5.15
CA GLU A 201 -18.75 -1.80 -6.20
C GLU A 201 -17.40 -2.53 -6.19
N ILE A 202 -16.84 -2.78 -4.99
CA ILE A 202 -15.60 -3.58 -4.85
C ILE A 202 -15.83 -4.98 -5.38
N GLN A 203 -16.92 -5.65 -4.99
CA GLN A 203 -17.22 -7.01 -5.43
C GLN A 203 -17.44 -7.07 -6.94
N ALA A 204 -18.17 -6.09 -7.50
CA ALA A 204 -18.37 -5.98 -8.94
C ALA A 204 -17.04 -5.74 -9.69
N ALA A 205 -16.17 -4.89 -9.15
CA ALA A 205 -14.85 -4.62 -9.72
C ALA A 205 -13.94 -5.86 -9.67
N GLN A 206 -13.90 -6.58 -8.55
CA GLN A 206 -13.16 -7.84 -8.39
C GLN A 206 -13.67 -8.91 -9.35
N GLN A 207 -15.00 -9.07 -9.47
CA GLN A 207 -15.60 -10.00 -10.42
C GLN A 207 -15.22 -9.65 -11.86
N LYS A 208 -15.28 -8.37 -12.23
CA LYS A 208 -14.88 -7.88 -13.55
C LYS A 208 -13.40 -8.14 -13.84
N GLN A 209 -12.52 -7.92 -12.86
CA GLN A 209 -11.09 -8.18 -12.99
C GLN A 209 -10.80 -9.69 -13.12
N ARG A 210 -11.46 -10.53 -12.32
CA ARG A 210 -11.37 -11.99 -12.45
C ARG A 210 -11.81 -12.47 -13.83
N ILE A 211 -12.93 -11.94 -14.35
CA ILE A 211 -13.38 -12.23 -15.73
C ILE A 211 -12.30 -11.83 -16.73
N ARG A 212 -11.67 -10.66 -16.57
CA ARG A 212 -10.61 -10.20 -17.46
C ARG A 212 -9.38 -11.12 -17.45
N MET A 213 -8.94 -11.57 -16.28
CA MET A 213 -7.83 -12.54 -16.18
C MET A 213 -8.19 -13.85 -16.88
N LEU A 214 -9.36 -14.41 -16.60
CA LEU A 214 -9.81 -15.64 -17.26
C LEU A 214 -9.93 -15.49 -18.78
N ILE A 215 -10.34 -14.31 -19.28
CA ILE A 215 -10.34 -14.02 -20.73
C ILE A 215 -8.92 -14.06 -21.31
N ASN A 216 -7.92 -13.57 -20.57
CA ASN A 216 -6.53 -13.65 -20.99
C ASN A 216 -6.05 -15.10 -21.00
N ASP A 217 -6.39 -15.89 -19.97
CA ASP A 217 -6.00 -17.30 -19.83
C ASP A 217 -6.56 -18.20 -20.94
N LEU A 218 -7.67 -17.82 -21.59
CA LEU A 218 -8.13 -18.48 -22.82
C LEU A 218 -7.12 -18.40 -23.99
N SER A 219 -6.10 -17.55 -23.85
CA SER A 219 -4.99 -17.40 -24.80
C SER A 219 -3.72 -18.13 -24.37
N ALA A 220 -3.73 -18.81 -23.22
CA ALA A 220 -2.55 -19.49 -22.71
C ALA A 220 -2.11 -20.63 -23.66
N PRO A 221 -0.80 -20.83 -23.84
CA PRO A 221 -0.29 -21.91 -24.69
C PRO A 221 -0.65 -23.30 -24.15
N GLU A 222 -0.75 -23.45 -22.84
CA GLU A 222 -1.08 -24.71 -22.18
C GLU A 222 -2.60 -24.99 -22.17
N PHE A 223 -2.98 -26.20 -22.58
CA PHE A 223 -4.38 -26.64 -22.63
C PHE A 223 -5.10 -26.54 -21.28
N GLU A 224 -4.43 -26.91 -20.18
CA GLU A 224 -5.03 -26.94 -18.84
C GLU A 224 -5.56 -25.57 -18.40
N TYR A 225 -4.82 -24.50 -18.71
CA TYR A 225 -5.20 -23.14 -18.38
C TYR A 225 -6.39 -22.68 -19.22
N ARG A 226 -6.42 -22.99 -20.52
CA ARG A 226 -7.57 -22.69 -21.40
C ARG A 226 -8.84 -23.40 -20.94
N ALA A 227 -8.75 -24.70 -20.65
CA ALA A 227 -9.87 -25.52 -20.21
C ALA A 227 -10.43 -25.04 -18.86
N ARG A 228 -9.54 -24.75 -17.89
CA ARG A 228 -9.93 -24.18 -16.60
C ARG A 228 -10.60 -22.81 -16.75
N ALA A 229 -10.02 -21.92 -17.56
CA ALA A 229 -10.57 -20.60 -17.80
C ALA A 229 -11.98 -20.65 -18.43
N ALA A 230 -12.18 -21.49 -19.44
CA ALA A 230 -13.48 -21.70 -20.07
C ALA A 230 -14.52 -22.25 -19.07
N ALA A 231 -14.15 -23.25 -18.26
CA ALA A 231 -15.02 -23.82 -17.23
C ALA A 231 -15.41 -22.77 -16.17
N ASP A 232 -14.44 -21.98 -15.69
CA ASP A 232 -14.68 -20.99 -14.64
C ASP A 232 -15.50 -19.79 -15.16
N LEU A 233 -15.27 -19.35 -16.40
CA LEU A 233 -16.15 -18.36 -17.06
C LEU A 233 -17.59 -18.89 -17.19
N GLY A 234 -17.75 -20.18 -17.50
CA GLY A 234 -19.06 -20.84 -17.54
C GLY A 234 -19.78 -20.81 -16.18
N LYS A 235 -19.06 -21.09 -15.08
CA LYS A 235 -19.59 -21.00 -13.71
C LYS A 235 -19.98 -19.58 -13.31
N ILE A 236 -19.23 -18.57 -13.77
CA ILE A 236 -19.55 -17.15 -13.54
C ILE A 236 -20.87 -16.76 -14.23
N GLY A 237 -21.20 -17.39 -15.38
CA GLY A 237 -22.49 -17.23 -16.05
C GLY A 237 -22.64 -15.87 -16.75
N LYS A 238 -23.78 -15.19 -16.55
CA LYS A 238 -24.15 -13.98 -17.31
C LYS A 238 -23.12 -12.85 -17.23
N ALA A 239 -22.44 -12.71 -16.09
CA ALA A 239 -21.41 -11.69 -15.91
C ALA A 239 -20.22 -11.89 -16.86
N ALA A 240 -19.94 -13.14 -17.27
CA ALA A 240 -18.84 -13.48 -18.19
C ALA A 240 -19.16 -13.20 -19.68
N LYS A 241 -20.27 -12.53 -20.02
CA LYS A 241 -20.62 -12.15 -21.39
C LYS A 241 -19.45 -11.50 -22.18
N PRO A 242 -18.57 -10.65 -21.60
CA PRO A 242 -17.42 -10.10 -22.32
C PRO A 242 -16.45 -11.16 -22.87
N ALA A 243 -16.47 -12.40 -22.37
CA ALA A 243 -15.59 -13.48 -22.82
C ALA A 243 -16.05 -14.15 -24.14
N ILE A 244 -17.30 -13.92 -24.58
CA ILE A 244 -17.89 -14.59 -25.76
C ILE A 244 -16.98 -14.53 -26.99
N PRO A 245 -16.42 -13.38 -27.41
CA PRO A 245 -15.58 -13.33 -28.61
C PRO A 245 -14.32 -14.19 -28.48
N ARG A 246 -13.72 -14.25 -27.28
CA ARG A 246 -12.50 -15.03 -27.05
C ARG A 246 -12.78 -16.53 -26.98
N LEU A 247 -13.91 -16.92 -26.39
CA LEU A 247 -14.40 -18.30 -26.37
C LEU A 247 -14.73 -18.80 -27.79
N GLN A 248 -15.38 -17.98 -28.62
CA GLN A 248 -15.63 -18.31 -30.02
C GLN A 248 -14.34 -18.52 -30.82
N LYS A 249 -13.34 -17.66 -30.60
CA LYS A 249 -12.02 -17.85 -31.22
C LYS A 249 -11.37 -19.16 -30.76
N ALA A 250 -11.42 -19.47 -29.46
CA ALA A 250 -10.83 -20.68 -28.91
C ALA A 250 -11.52 -21.98 -29.41
N LEU A 251 -12.80 -21.92 -29.74
CA LEU A 251 -13.54 -23.05 -30.36
C LEU A 251 -13.08 -23.34 -31.80
N ASN A 252 -12.55 -22.33 -32.49
CA ASN A 252 -12.07 -22.43 -33.87
C ASN A 252 -10.56 -22.68 -33.97
N ASP A 253 -9.83 -22.59 -32.86
CA ASP A 253 -8.43 -23.02 -32.79
C ASP A 253 -8.43 -24.55 -32.72
N GLU A 254 -8.09 -25.20 -33.83
CA GLU A 254 -7.87 -26.65 -33.95
C GLU A 254 -6.62 -27.12 -33.19
N SER A 255 -6.32 -26.55 -32.03
CA SER A 255 -5.18 -26.96 -31.20
C SER A 255 -5.45 -28.32 -30.56
N GLU A 256 -4.81 -29.33 -31.16
CA GLU A 256 -4.63 -30.76 -30.81
C GLU A 256 -5.32 -31.24 -29.51
N VAL A 257 -6.29 -32.14 -29.70
CA VAL A 257 -6.80 -33.06 -28.67
C VAL A 257 -5.84 -34.23 -28.53
#